data_AF-A0A1H9UCS0-F1
#
_entry.id   AF-A0A1H9UCS0-F1
#
_cell.length_a   1.000
_cell.length_b   1.000
_cell.length_c   1.000
_cell.angle_alpha   90.00
_cell.angle_beta   90.00
_cell.angle_gamma   90.00
#
_symmetry.space_group_name_H-M   'P 1'
#
loop_
_entity.id
_entity.type
_entity.pdbx_description
1 polymer ?
#
loop_
_entity_poly.entity_id
_entity_poly.type
_entity_poly.pdbx_seq_one_letter_code
_entity_poly.pdbx_strand_id
1 'polypeptide(L)'
;MIKTILTHIDFLSEQVELLNQEVATRLSSHQEDIERLDSIAGIATRMAEQIIAEVGTDVEKQFPSAAHLCSWAGLTPGHNESAGKRKSTNMKKGNK
;
A
#
# COMPACT_ATOMS: atom_id res chain seq x y z
N MET A 1 -30.54 19.12 -12.13
CA MET A 1 -29.38 19.17 -11.22
C MET A 1 -29.22 17.86 -10.45
N ILE A 2 -30.17 17.45 -9.59
CA ILE A 2 -30.09 16.17 -8.84
C ILE A 2 -29.95 14.96 -9.79
N LYS A 3 -30.79 14.86 -10.83
CA LYS A 3 -30.70 13.76 -11.82
C LYS A 3 -29.32 13.65 -12.46
N THR A 4 -28.71 14.78 -12.81
CA THR A 4 -27.37 14.84 -13.42
C THR A 4 -26.28 14.35 -12.46
N ILE A 5 -26.38 14.71 -11.17
CA ILE A 5 -25.43 14.26 -10.14
C ILE A 5 -25.56 12.74 -9.92
N LEU A 6 -26.78 12.23 -9.82
CA LEU A 6 -27.02 10.79 -9.66
C LEU A 6 -26.45 9.98 -10.82
N THR A 7 -26.73 10.40 -12.07
CA THR A 7 -26.15 9.74 -13.25
C THR A 7 -24.61 9.75 -13.24
N HIS A 8 -23.99 10.80 -12.72
CA HIS A 8 -22.53 10.86 -12.60
C HIS A 8 -21.98 9.94 -11.49
N ILE A 9 -22.71 9.80 -10.38
CA ILE A 9 -22.36 8.84 -9.31
C ILE A 9 -22.42 7.41 -9.85
N ASP A 10 -23.47 7.08 -10.60
CA ASP A 10 -23.63 5.75 -11.20
C ASP A 10 -22.47 5.45 -12.15
N PHE A 11 -22.16 6.40 -13.04
CA PHE A 11 -21.02 6.28 -13.96
C PHE A 11 -19.69 6.08 -13.21
N LEU A 12 -19.38 6.91 -12.21
CA LEU A 12 -18.14 6.77 -11.46
C LEU A 12 -18.07 5.44 -10.70
N SER A 13 -19.19 4.93 -10.21
CA SER A 13 -19.26 3.64 -9.52
C SER A 13 -18.94 2.49 -10.46
N GLU A 14 -19.46 2.53 -11.70
CA GLU A 14 -19.12 1.56 -12.75
C GLU A 14 -17.64 1.62 -13.12
N GLN A 15 -17.08 2.83 -13.28
CA GLN A 15 -15.66 3.00 -13.58
C GLN A 15 -14.76 2.47 -12.46
N VAL A 16 -15.14 2.66 -11.19
CA VAL A 16 -14.42 2.11 -10.03
C VAL A 16 -14.39 0.59 -10.10
N GLU A 17 -15.53 -0.04 -10.41
CA GLU A 17 -15.63 -1.49 -10.50
C GLU A 17 -14.78 -2.08 -11.64
N LEU A 18 -14.81 -1.45 -12.82
CA LEU A 18 -13.94 -1.84 -13.94
C LEU A 18 -12.46 -1.77 -13.57
N LEU A 19 -12.05 -0.71 -12.85
CA LEU A 19 -10.67 -0.57 -12.40
C LEU A 19 -10.32 -1.59 -11.31
N ASN A 20 -11.24 -1.97 -10.43
CA ASN A 20 -11.01 -3.04 -9.45
C ASN A 20 -10.75 -4.37 -10.16
N GLN A 21 -11.53 -4.71 -11.18
CA GLN A 21 -11.37 -5.95 -11.95
C GLN A 21 -10.04 -5.96 -12.73
N GLU A 22 -9.64 -4.83 -13.30
CA GLU A 22 -8.35 -4.69 -13.98
C GLU A 22 -7.18 -4.89 -13.01
N VAL A 23 -7.26 -4.32 -11.80
CA VAL A 23 -6.25 -4.51 -10.75
C VAL A 23 -6.15 -5.99 -10.36
N ALA A 24 -7.29 -6.65 -10.10
CA ALA A 24 -7.31 -8.08 -9.77
C ALA A 24 -6.71 -8.94 -10.90
N THR A 25 -7.01 -8.60 -12.16
CA THR A 25 -6.45 -9.31 -13.33
C THR A 25 -4.93 -9.18 -13.40
N ARG A 26 -4.40 -7.97 -13.21
CA ARG A 26 -2.95 -7.70 -13.24
C ARG A 26 -2.20 -8.35 -12.08
N LEU A 27 -2.85 -8.51 -10.94
CA LEU A 27 -2.25 -9.11 -9.75
C LEU A 27 -2.53 -10.61 -9.62
N SER A 28 -3.18 -11.23 -10.61
CA SER A 28 -3.53 -12.66 -10.58
C SER A 28 -2.34 -13.60 -10.34
N SER A 29 -1.13 -13.25 -10.80
CA SER A 29 0.10 -14.01 -10.54
C SER A 29 0.62 -13.93 -9.11
N HIS A 30 0.08 -13.01 -8.30
CA HIS A 30 0.48 -12.73 -6.92
C HIS A 30 -0.65 -13.05 -5.92
N GLN A 31 -1.62 -13.86 -6.32
CA GLN A 31 -2.79 -14.17 -5.49
C GLN A 31 -2.43 -14.79 -4.14
N GLU A 32 -1.39 -15.63 -4.08
CA GLU A 32 -0.91 -16.21 -2.81
C GLU A 32 -0.39 -15.13 -1.85
N ASP A 33 0.34 -14.13 -2.35
CA ASP A 33 0.83 -13.01 -1.54
C ASP A 33 -0.32 -12.12 -1.06
N ILE A 34 -1.33 -11.91 -1.89
CA ILE A 34 -2.56 -11.18 -1.54
C ILE A 34 -3.30 -11.88 -0.41
N GLU A 35 -3.52 -13.20 -0.51
CA GLU A 35 -4.22 -13.99 0.51
C GLU A 35 -3.47 -13.97 1.85
N ARG A 36 -2.13 -14.05 1.79
CA ARG A 36 -1.30 -13.95 3.00
C ARG A 36 -1.41 -12.59 3.66
N LEU A 37 -1.40 -11.51 2.89
CA LEU A 37 -1.59 -10.15 3.42
C LEU A 37 -3.01 -9.92 3.94
N ASP A 38 -4.03 -10.42 3.24
CA ASP A 38 -5.45 -10.32 3.62
C ASP A 38 -5.73 -11.04 4.95
N SER A 39 -4.99 -12.11 5.26
CA SER A 39 -5.08 -12.80 6.54
C SER A 39 -4.69 -11.94 7.76
N ILE A 40 -3.98 -10.82 7.54
CA ILE A 40 -3.61 -9.87 8.59
C ILE A 40 -4.82 -8.98 8.91
N ALA A 41 -5.27 -9.03 10.17
CA ALA A 41 -6.40 -8.24 10.65
C ALA A 41 -6.23 -6.74 10.34
N GLY A 42 -7.18 -6.17 9.61
CA GLY A 42 -7.21 -4.75 9.24
C GLY A 42 -6.54 -4.41 7.92
N ILE A 43 -5.97 -5.37 7.18
CA ILE A 43 -5.46 -5.14 5.81
C ILE A 43 -6.62 -5.23 4.81
N ALA A 44 -7.33 -6.36 4.73
CA ALA A 44 -8.31 -6.62 3.67
C ALA A 44 -7.67 -6.69 2.27
N THR A 45 -8.33 -7.38 1.32
CA THR A 45 -7.81 -7.63 -0.03
C THR A 45 -7.36 -6.35 -0.74
N ARG A 46 -8.15 -5.27 -0.65
CA ARG A 46 -7.83 -4.00 -1.33
C ARG A 46 -6.53 -3.37 -0.83
N MET A 47 -6.25 -3.42 0.47
CA MET A 47 -4.98 -2.89 0.98
C MET A 47 -3.83 -3.83 0.64
N ALA A 48 -4.07 -5.14 0.59
CA ALA A 48 -3.05 -6.10 0.15
C ALA A 48 -2.61 -5.81 -1.29
N GLU A 49 -3.56 -5.57 -2.21
CA GLU A 49 -3.27 -5.13 -3.58
C GLU A 49 -2.43 -3.85 -3.62
N GLN A 50 -2.79 -2.85 -2.79
CA GLN A 50 -2.05 -1.59 -2.70
C GLN A 50 -0.64 -1.79 -2.16
N ILE A 51 -0.46 -2.63 -1.12
CA ILE A 51 0.87 -2.94 -0.58
C ILE A 51 1.75 -3.55 -1.66
N ILE A 52 1.25 -4.52 -2.44
CA ILE A 52 2.01 -5.14 -3.52
C ILE A 52 2.33 -4.13 -4.63
N ALA A 53 1.39 -3.24 -4.97
CA ALA A 53 1.61 -2.21 -5.98
C ALA A 53 2.66 -1.17 -5.55
N GLU A 54 2.72 -0.81 -4.27
CA GLU A 54 3.65 0.18 -3.72
C GLU A 54 5.04 -0.40 -3.44
N VAL A 55 5.10 -1.61 -2.88
CA VAL A 55 6.36 -2.29 -2.57
C VAL A 55 7.00 -2.81 -3.86
N GLY A 56 6.19 -3.36 -4.77
CA GLY A 56 6.62 -4.07 -5.97
C GLY A 56 6.54 -5.58 -5.81
N THR A 57 6.66 -6.29 -6.93
CA THR A 57 6.45 -7.76 -7.01
C THR A 57 7.72 -8.58 -6.80
N ASP A 58 8.89 -7.94 -6.68
CA ASP A 58 10.21 -8.60 -6.53
C ASP A 58 10.87 -8.17 -5.22
N VAL A 59 10.13 -8.36 -4.12
CA VAL A 59 10.47 -7.84 -2.78
C VAL A 59 11.85 -8.32 -2.31
N GLU A 60 12.20 -9.58 -2.58
CA GLU A 60 13.49 -10.16 -2.17
C GLU A 60 14.69 -9.50 -2.86
N LYS A 61 14.55 -9.10 -4.13
CA LYS A 61 15.62 -8.37 -4.83
C LYS A 61 15.70 -6.91 -4.43
N GLN A 62 14.57 -6.30 -4.06
CA GLN A 62 14.51 -4.90 -3.67
C GLN A 62 14.97 -4.67 -2.22
N PHE A 63 14.70 -5.62 -1.32
CA PHE A 63 14.99 -5.49 0.11
C PHE A 63 15.80 -6.69 0.62
N PRO A 64 17.04 -6.47 1.12
CA PRO A 64 17.86 -7.56 1.66
C PRO A 64 17.26 -8.29 2.87
N SER A 65 16.31 -7.68 3.56
CA SER A 65 15.61 -8.29 4.70
C SER A 65 14.32 -7.52 5.02
N ALA A 66 13.41 -8.15 5.77
CA ALA A 66 12.22 -7.47 6.31
C ALA A 66 12.52 -6.16 7.06
N ALA A 67 13.63 -6.07 7.80
CA ALA A 67 14.01 -4.84 8.51
C ALA A 67 14.29 -3.65 7.56
N HIS A 68 14.80 -3.92 6.35
CA HIS A 68 15.04 -2.91 5.33
C HIS A 68 13.73 -2.41 4.74
N LEU A 69 12.78 -3.30 4.49
CA LEU A 69 11.43 -2.94 4.07
C LEU A 69 10.72 -2.07 5.12
N CYS A 70 10.76 -2.47 6.39
CA CYS A 70 10.16 -1.69 7.49
C CYS A 70 10.78 -0.29 7.63
N SER A 71 12.10 -0.18 7.46
CA SER A 71 12.81 1.10 7.48
C SER A 71 12.41 2.00 6.31
N TRP A 72 12.33 1.43 5.11
CA TRP A 72 11.86 2.14 3.92
C TRP A 72 10.41 2.62 4.06
N ALA A 73 9.53 1.76 4.58
CA ALA A 73 8.13 2.08 4.87
C ALA A 73 7.96 3.11 6.00
N GLY A 74 9.04 3.51 6.70
CA GLY A 74 9.00 4.48 7.78
C GLY A 74 8.40 3.95 9.09
N LEU A 75 8.33 2.62 9.23
CA LEU A 75 7.84 1.92 10.42
C LEU A 75 8.88 1.84 11.55
N THR A 76 10.11 2.30 11.29
CA THR A 76 11.18 2.37 12.28
C THR A 76 11.54 3.81 12.62
N PRO A 77 12.03 4.08 13.84
CA PRO A 77 12.69 5.34 14.19
C PRO A 77 13.75 5.76 13.16
N GLY A 78 13.77 7.03 12.77
CA GLY A 78 14.79 7.54 11.85
C GLY A 78 16.18 7.60 12.47
N HIS A 79 17.23 7.27 11.70
CA HIS A 79 18.62 7.46 12.11
C HIS A 79 19.08 8.90 11.81
N ASN A 80 18.78 9.82 12.73
CA ASN A 80 19.04 11.25 12.58
C ASN A 80 20.22 11.69 13.46
N GLU A 81 21.41 11.74 12.89
CA GLU A 81 22.64 12.13 13.60
C GLU A 81 23.41 13.19 12.79
N SER A 82 23.99 14.16 13.48
CA SER A 82 24.88 15.15 12.88
C SER A 82 26.03 15.44 13.83
N ALA A 83 27.27 15.31 13.34
CA ALA A 83 28.49 15.52 14.11
C ALA A 83 28.50 14.77 15.46
N GLY A 84 28.10 13.49 15.49
CA GLY A 84 28.09 12.69 16.72
C GLY A 84 26.88 12.90 17.64
N LYS A 85 26.01 13.86 17.33
CA LYS A 85 24.83 14.17 18.16
C LYS A 85 23.57 13.58 17.55
N ARG A 86 22.94 12.66 18.29
CA ARG A 86 21.61 12.12 17.97
C ARG A 86 20.56 13.21 18.10
N LYS A 87 19.77 13.40 17.04
CA LYS A 87 18.61 14.29 16.97
C LYS A 87 17.33 13.47 17.16
N SER A 88 16.16 14.09 17.01
CA SER A 88 14.87 13.40 17.13
C SER A 88 14.77 12.20 16.17
N THR A 89 14.36 11.05 16.70
CA THR A 89 14.24 9.75 16.02
C THR A 89 12.78 9.30 15.93
N ASN A 90 11.84 10.22 15.73
CA ASN A 90 10.44 9.84 15.57
C ASN A 90 10.23 8.99 14.31
N MET A 91 9.28 8.05 14.39
CA MET A 91 8.74 7.37 13.20
C MET A 91 8.08 8.39 12.27
N LYS A 92 8.04 8.08 10.97
CA LYS A 92 7.29 8.93 10.04
C LYS A 92 5.82 8.92 10.46
N LYS A 93 5.20 10.10 10.50
CA LYS A 93 3.76 10.17 10.69
C LYS A 93 3.11 9.55 9.46
N GLY A 94 2.25 8.56 9.67
CA GLY A 94 1.39 8.02 8.61
C GLY A 94 0.48 9.09 8.03
N ASN A 95 -0.32 8.72 7.03
CA ASN A 95 -1.25 9.65 6.41
C ASN A 95 -2.21 10.25 7.45
N LYS A 96 -2.41 11.56 7.40
CA LYS A 96 -3.30 12.31 8.30
C LYS A 96 -4.61 12.60 7.61
#